data_AF-A0A388LDN4-F1
#
_entry.id   AF-A0A388LDN4-F1
#
_cell.length_a   1.000
_cell.length_b   1.000
_cell.length_c   1.000
_cell.angle_alpha   90.00
_cell.angle_beta   90.00
_cell.angle_gamma   90.00
#
_symmetry.space_group_name_H-M   'P 1'
#
loop_
_entity.id
_entity.type
_entity.pdbx_description
1 polymer ?
#
loop_
_entity_poly.entity_id
_entity_poly.type
_entity_poly.pdbx_seq_one_letter_code
_entity_poly.pdbx_strand_id
1 'polypeptide(L)'
;MRDLHSRSVPHLQIDLNHNMKTLAAAIKVADSQLKQMDARIATLKARPSQAAPDCTLDTTTQLGERIGQSDFTSPATISSTVAAIKTDITKLQSQPALAAKVYKMPRFNIGKFEDYNKSDALTWWQAFLTEASCHEVPDEDMMKALYLQLIGGAQAWMNHLAVNKGTTIAELHEHLMWEDFEQLWFTRFMVRNVVKATMNEVYTCSQGSMPTRDRTIKWQKIVTTPGFELRFTNQRFEFFSRSCAGLRLALGNEYDYTSFQAILDRANLVIQTDDKAAIEKQSHPNDRHITIP
;
A
#
# COMPACT_ATOMS: atom_id res chain seq x y z
N MET A 1 -6.59 25.13 15.68
CA MET A 1 -6.21 23.75 16.04
C MET A 1 -6.36 22.88 14.80
N ARG A 2 -5.31 22.76 13.99
CA ARG A 2 -5.28 21.76 12.93
C ARG A 2 -3.81 21.48 12.63
N ASP A 3 -3.28 20.55 13.38
CA ASP A 3 -2.08 19.85 13.00
C ASP A 3 -2.20 18.41 13.52
N LEU A 4 -1.52 17.51 12.81
CA LEU A 4 -1.34 16.09 13.09
C LEU A 4 -2.46 15.16 12.58
N HIS A 5 -2.43 14.84 11.28
CA HIS A 5 -2.21 13.47 10.76
C HIS A 5 -2.50 13.40 9.26
N SER A 6 -1.50 13.74 8.42
CA SER A 6 -1.39 13.22 7.05
C SER A 6 -0.03 13.60 6.45
N ARG A 7 1.05 12.93 6.92
CA ARG A 7 2.41 13.20 6.41
C ARG A 7 3.16 11.98 5.87
N SER A 8 2.61 10.77 5.89
CA SER A 8 3.38 9.58 5.48
C SER A 8 3.40 9.26 3.99
N VAL A 9 2.38 9.64 3.20
CA VAL A 9 2.31 9.28 1.76
C VAL A 9 3.12 10.23 0.85
N PRO A 10 3.13 11.57 1.06
CA PRO A 10 3.95 12.47 0.23
C PRO A 10 5.45 12.26 0.45
N HIS A 11 5.87 11.88 1.66
CA HIS A 11 7.27 11.66 1.99
C HIS A 11 7.87 10.46 1.24
N LEU A 12 7.16 9.33 1.15
CA LEU A 12 7.65 8.14 0.46
C LEU A 12 7.82 8.35 -1.06
N GLN A 13 6.93 9.13 -1.69
CA GLN A 13 7.03 9.46 -3.12
C GLN A 13 8.17 10.45 -3.41
N ILE A 14 8.37 11.43 -2.51
CA ILE A 14 9.49 12.38 -2.59
C ILE A 14 10.82 11.66 -2.37
N ASP A 15 10.88 10.75 -1.41
CA ASP A 15 12.09 9.97 -1.08
C ASP A 15 12.47 9.02 -2.22
N LEU A 16 11.51 8.35 -2.86
CA LEU A 16 11.76 7.47 -4.01
C LEU A 16 12.32 8.27 -5.21
N ASN A 17 11.73 9.43 -5.50
CA ASN A 17 12.19 10.29 -6.61
C ASN A 17 13.54 10.95 -6.31
N HIS A 18 13.79 11.33 -5.05
CA HIS A 18 15.09 11.83 -4.60
C HIS A 18 16.18 10.76 -4.71
N ASN A 19 15.89 9.53 -4.27
CA ASN A 19 16.81 8.39 -4.36
C ASN A 19 17.16 8.04 -5.82
N MET A 20 16.18 8.07 -6.72
CA MET A 20 16.42 7.84 -8.16
C MET A 20 17.34 8.91 -8.76
N LYS A 21 17.14 10.20 -8.41
CA LYS A 21 18.01 11.30 -8.88
C LYS A 21 19.42 11.20 -8.32
N THR A 22 19.56 10.85 -7.05
CA THR A 22 20.86 10.64 -6.39
C THR A 22 21.60 9.46 -7.02
N LEU A 23 20.90 8.36 -7.33
CA LEU A 23 21.48 7.22 -8.04
C LEU A 23 21.95 7.59 -9.45
N ALA A 24 21.14 8.33 -10.21
CA ALA A 24 21.52 8.79 -11.54
C ALA A 24 22.76 9.71 -11.53
N ALA A 25 22.88 10.58 -10.52
CA ALA A 25 24.05 11.42 -10.32
C ALA A 25 25.30 10.59 -9.96
N ALA A 26 25.16 9.61 -9.06
CA ALA A 26 26.25 8.71 -8.68
C ALA A 26 26.77 7.89 -9.88
N ILE A 27 25.87 7.41 -10.75
CA ILE A 27 26.23 6.69 -11.98
C ILE A 27 27.05 7.60 -12.92
N LYS A 28 26.66 8.88 -13.08
CA LYS A 28 27.42 9.84 -13.91
C LYS A 28 28.80 10.15 -13.35
N VAL A 29 28.92 10.25 -12.01
CA VAL A 29 30.21 10.46 -11.34
C VAL A 29 31.11 9.23 -11.53
N ALA A 30 30.57 8.03 -11.36
CA ALA A 30 31.30 6.78 -11.58
C ALA A 30 31.79 6.64 -13.04
N ASP A 31 30.95 6.97 -14.03
CA ASP A 31 31.34 6.98 -15.45
C ASP A 31 32.47 7.98 -15.75
N SER A 32 32.40 9.17 -15.13
CA SER A 32 33.44 10.20 -15.27
C SER A 32 34.76 9.77 -14.62
N GLN A 33 34.71 9.13 -13.44
CA GLN A 33 35.89 8.58 -12.77
C GLN A 33 36.50 7.42 -13.55
N LEU A 34 35.68 6.57 -14.17
CA LEU A 34 36.15 5.47 -15.02
C LEU A 34 36.91 6.02 -16.23
N LYS A 35 36.36 7.04 -16.90
CA LYS A 35 37.03 7.75 -18.01
C LYS A 35 38.34 8.42 -17.58
N GLN A 36 38.36 9.01 -16.39
CA GLN A 36 39.58 9.61 -15.83
C GLN A 36 40.65 8.56 -15.53
N MET A 37 40.24 7.39 -15.01
CA MET A 37 41.13 6.28 -14.73
C MET A 37 41.71 5.68 -16.01
N ASP A 38 40.89 5.50 -17.06
CA ASP A 38 41.33 5.07 -18.38
C ASP A 38 42.38 6.03 -18.97
N ALA A 39 42.16 7.35 -18.83
CA ALA A 39 43.12 8.37 -19.25
C ALA A 39 44.43 8.34 -18.46
N ARG A 40 44.38 8.07 -17.14
CA ARG A 40 45.57 7.91 -16.29
C ARG A 40 46.35 6.65 -16.64
N ILE A 41 45.67 5.54 -16.92
CA ILE A 41 46.29 4.28 -17.36
C ILE A 41 46.96 4.47 -18.72
N ALA A 42 46.31 5.19 -19.65
CA ALA A 42 46.91 5.53 -20.94
C ALA A 42 48.17 6.39 -20.78
N THR A 43 48.13 7.41 -19.90
CA THR A 43 49.29 8.27 -19.59
C THR A 43 50.43 7.48 -18.93
N LEU A 44 50.14 6.54 -18.03
CA LEU A 44 51.15 5.68 -17.39
C LEU A 44 51.79 4.71 -18.38
N LYS A 45 51.01 4.16 -19.32
CA LYS A 45 51.53 3.32 -20.41
C LYS A 45 52.38 4.08 -21.42
N ALA A 46 52.13 5.38 -21.60
CA ALA A 46 52.85 6.24 -22.53
C ALA A 46 54.14 6.86 -21.96
N ARG A 47 54.44 6.68 -20.66
CA ARG A 47 55.65 7.24 -20.04
C ARG A 47 56.87 6.37 -20.39
N PRO A 48 57.88 6.88 -21.14
CA PRO A 48 59.13 6.15 -21.34
C PRO A 48 59.94 6.13 -20.03
N SER A 49 60.58 5.01 -19.70
CA SER A 49 61.59 4.93 -18.65
C SER A 49 62.74 5.89 -18.96
N GLN A 50 62.77 7.06 -18.32
CA GLN A 50 63.99 7.85 -18.24
C GLN A 50 64.87 7.26 -17.15
N ALA A 51 65.88 6.51 -17.56
CA ALA A 51 67.09 6.38 -16.78
C ALA A 51 67.83 7.73 -16.84
N ALA A 52 68.05 8.36 -15.69
CA ALA A 52 69.05 9.39 -15.51
C ALA A 52 70.09 8.87 -14.50
N PRO A 53 71.40 9.01 -14.77
CA PRO A 53 72.46 8.50 -13.92
C PRO A 53 72.85 9.48 -12.80
N ASP A 54 73.37 8.92 -11.71
CA ASP A 54 74.14 9.52 -10.62
C ASP A 54 73.53 10.63 -9.75
N CYS A 55 73.18 10.28 -8.50
CA CYS A 55 73.93 10.66 -7.29
C CYS A 55 73.12 10.36 -6.00
N THR A 56 73.73 9.53 -5.15
CA THR A 56 73.65 9.36 -3.69
C THR A 56 72.60 10.16 -2.88
N LEU A 57 71.75 9.46 -2.12
CA LEU A 57 71.75 9.39 -0.64
C LEU A 57 70.34 9.14 -0.04
N ASP A 58 70.30 8.19 0.89
CA ASP A 58 69.31 7.89 1.95
C ASP A 58 67.83 8.22 1.75
N THR A 59 67.01 7.16 1.77
CA THR A 59 65.71 7.07 2.49
C THR A 59 64.99 5.71 2.24
N THR A 60 65.68 4.69 1.74
CA THR A 60 65.10 3.38 1.43
C THR A 60 64.81 2.49 2.65
N THR A 61 65.16 2.90 3.86
CA THR A 61 65.06 2.05 5.06
C THR A 61 63.91 2.36 6.01
N GLN A 62 63.03 3.33 5.72
CA GLN A 62 61.88 3.62 6.61
C GLN A 62 60.48 3.49 5.98
N LEU A 63 60.36 3.22 4.67
CA LEU A 63 59.05 2.97 4.03
C LEU A 63 58.70 1.48 3.90
N GLY A 64 59.69 0.58 4.08
CA GLY A 64 59.49 -0.87 3.98
C GLY A 64 58.72 -1.49 5.15
N GLU A 65 58.67 -0.84 6.31
CA GLU A 65 58.07 -1.40 7.54
C GLU A 65 56.62 -0.96 7.81
N ARG A 66 56.00 -0.15 6.94
CA ARG A 66 54.61 0.31 7.14
C ARG A 66 53.61 -0.05 6.03
N ILE A 67 54.04 -0.81 5.02
CA ILE A 67 53.14 -1.32 3.96
C ILE A 67 53.09 -2.87 4.01
N GLY A 68 53.20 -3.43 5.22
CA GLY A 68 52.81 -4.79 5.49
C GLY A 68 51.38 -4.78 6.04
N GLN A 69 50.40 -5.04 5.17
CA GLN A 69 49.01 -5.50 5.41
C GLN A 69 48.02 -4.77 4.50
N SER A 70 47.91 -5.23 3.26
CA SER A 70 46.65 -5.29 2.53
C SER A 70 46.90 -6.17 1.30
N ASP A 71 46.21 -7.30 1.20
CA ASP A 71 46.24 -8.19 0.05
C ASP A 71 45.83 -7.44 -1.22
N PHE A 72 46.81 -6.93 -1.96
CA PHE A 72 46.57 -6.34 -3.27
C PHE A 72 46.34 -7.47 -4.27
N THR A 73 45.07 -7.73 -4.55
CA THR A 73 44.66 -8.52 -5.70
C THR A 73 45.29 -7.91 -6.95
N SER A 74 46.02 -8.74 -7.72
CA SER A 74 46.81 -8.32 -8.88
C SER A 74 46.02 -7.38 -9.82
N PRO A 75 46.64 -6.32 -10.39
CA PRO A 75 46.02 -5.44 -11.39
C PRO A 75 45.36 -6.18 -12.56
N ALA A 76 45.84 -7.38 -12.89
CA ALA A 76 45.26 -8.23 -13.92
C ALA A 76 43.83 -8.68 -13.58
N THR A 77 43.55 -8.96 -12.30
CA THR A 77 42.23 -9.37 -11.82
C THR A 77 41.23 -8.22 -11.91
N ILE A 78 41.63 -7.01 -11.51
CA ILE A 78 40.79 -5.81 -11.60
C ILE A 78 40.45 -5.49 -13.07
N SER A 79 41.44 -5.57 -13.97
CA SER A 79 41.21 -5.31 -15.39
C SER A 79 40.25 -6.33 -16.02
N SER A 80 40.28 -7.58 -15.56
CA SER A 80 39.34 -8.63 -15.98
C SER A 80 37.91 -8.35 -15.51
N THR A 81 37.74 -7.94 -14.24
CA THR A 81 36.42 -7.61 -13.68
C THR A 81 35.79 -6.40 -14.38
N VAL A 82 36.59 -5.37 -14.68
CA VAL A 82 36.13 -4.20 -15.43
C VAL A 82 35.71 -4.57 -16.86
N ALA A 83 36.45 -5.46 -17.52
CA ALA A 83 36.09 -5.94 -18.86
C ALA A 83 34.79 -6.77 -18.86
N ALA A 84 34.57 -7.58 -17.84
CA ALA A 84 33.32 -8.31 -17.64
C ALA A 84 32.13 -7.36 -17.44
N ILE A 85 32.26 -6.38 -16.53
CA ILE A 85 31.24 -5.36 -16.28
C ILE A 85 30.94 -4.55 -17.55
N LYS A 86 31.98 -4.16 -18.31
CA LYS A 86 31.81 -3.43 -19.58
C LYS A 86 31.06 -4.27 -20.61
N THR A 87 31.30 -5.59 -20.65
CA THR A 87 30.59 -6.52 -21.52
C THR A 87 29.12 -6.66 -21.12
N ASP A 88 28.83 -6.73 -19.82
CA ASP A 88 27.46 -6.83 -19.31
C ASP A 88 26.67 -5.53 -19.53
N ILE A 89 27.30 -4.36 -19.34
CA ILE A 89 26.70 -3.07 -19.69
C ILE A 89 26.44 -2.98 -21.19
N THR A 90 27.38 -3.44 -22.03
CA THR A 90 27.20 -3.45 -23.48
C THR A 90 26.06 -4.39 -23.89
N LYS A 91 25.92 -5.56 -23.24
CA LYS A 91 24.77 -6.46 -23.44
C LYS A 91 23.44 -5.79 -23.07
N LEU A 92 23.38 -5.14 -21.90
CA LEU A 92 22.20 -4.40 -21.44
C LEU A 92 21.84 -3.22 -22.37
N GLN A 93 22.84 -2.53 -22.93
CA GLN A 93 22.64 -1.42 -23.88
C GLN A 93 22.33 -1.90 -25.30
N SER A 94 22.80 -3.10 -25.68
CA SER A 94 22.53 -3.74 -26.98
C SER A 94 21.18 -4.46 -27.03
N GLN A 95 20.39 -4.42 -25.96
CA GLN A 95 18.97 -4.76 -25.99
C GLN A 95 18.36 -3.96 -27.16
N PRO A 96 17.91 -4.61 -28.24
CA PRO A 96 17.50 -3.89 -29.43
C PRO A 96 16.36 -2.94 -29.06
N ALA A 97 16.54 -1.65 -29.37
CA ALA A 97 15.47 -0.67 -29.32
C ALA A 97 14.25 -1.31 -29.99
N LEU A 98 13.19 -1.50 -29.19
CA LEU A 98 11.97 -2.19 -29.59
C LEU A 98 11.42 -1.54 -30.86
N ALA A 99 11.74 -2.12 -32.02
CA ALA A 99 10.86 -2.02 -33.18
C ALA A 99 9.48 -2.42 -32.67
N ALA A 100 8.51 -1.50 -32.76
CA ALA A 100 7.17 -1.58 -32.18
C ALA A 100 6.67 -3.03 -32.09
N LYS A 101 6.97 -3.70 -30.98
CA LYS A 101 6.45 -5.03 -30.72
C LYS A 101 5.00 -4.75 -30.39
N VAL A 102 4.11 -5.20 -31.26
CA VAL A 102 2.68 -5.27 -30.95
C VAL A 102 2.57 -6.02 -29.63
N TYR A 103 2.31 -5.30 -28.54
CA TYR A 103 2.14 -5.89 -27.23
C TYR A 103 0.94 -6.82 -27.31
N LYS A 104 1.19 -8.11 -27.13
CA LYS A 104 0.11 -9.11 -27.12
C LYS A 104 -0.40 -9.20 -25.69
N MET A 105 -1.63 -8.74 -25.48
CA MET A 105 -2.30 -8.79 -24.19
C MET A 105 -2.19 -10.20 -23.57
N PRO A 106 -1.53 -10.35 -22.40
CA PRO A 106 -1.35 -11.63 -21.76
C PRO A 106 -2.65 -12.10 -21.08
N ARG A 107 -2.70 -13.39 -20.78
CA ARG A 107 -3.82 -13.98 -20.06
C ARG A 107 -3.54 -13.87 -18.56
N PHE A 108 -4.28 -13.00 -17.90
CA PHE A 108 -4.20 -12.82 -16.45
C PHE A 108 -4.72 -14.06 -15.74
N ASN A 109 -4.02 -14.46 -14.68
CA ASN A 109 -4.40 -15.58 -13.82
C ASN A 109 -5.23 -15.09 -12.62
N ILE A 110 -6.27 -14.30 -12.89
CA ILE A 110 -7.21 -13.78 -11.88
C ILE A 110 -8.66 -14.13 -12.25
N GLY A 111 -9.51 -14.30 -11.24
CA GLY A 111 -10.95 -14.42 -11.45
C GLY A 111 -11.54 -13.15 -12.06
N LYS A 112 -12.68 -13.25 -12.76
CA LYS A 112 -13.37 -12.06 -13.28
C LYS A 112 -13.99 -11.24 -12.14
N PHE A 113 -14.00 -9.92 -12.28
CA PHE A 113 -14.63 -9.02 -11.34
C PHE A 113 -16.07 -8.71 -11.70
N GLU A 114 -16.97 -8.84 -10.72
CA GLU A 114 -18.37 -8.45 -10.83
C GLU A 114 -18.79 -7.57 -9.65
N ASP A 115 -19.67 -6.59 -9.92
CA ASP A 115 -20.15 -5.59 -8.95
C ASP A 115 -21.02 -6.20 -7.83
N TYR A 116 -21.36 -7.48 -7.88
CA TYR A 116 -22.31 -8.10 -6.94
C TYR A 116 -21.65 -8.72 -5.70
N ASN A 117 -20.38 -9.13 -5.79
CA ASN A 117 -19.72 -9.85 -4.71
C ASN A 117 -19.04 -8.87 -3.73
N LYS A 118 -19.61 -8.74 -2.53
CA LYS A 118 -19.38 -7.62 -1.60
C LYS A 118 -18.03 -7.64 -0.86
N SER A 119 -17.20 -8.67 -1.01
CA SER A 119 -16.20 -8.97 0.01
C SER A 119 -14.74 -8.72 -0.38
N ASP A 120 -14.40 -8.56 -1.66
CA ASP A 120 -12.98 -8.63 -2.06
C ASP A 120 -12.59 -7.68 -3.20
N ALA A 121 -13.28 -6.55 -3.38
CA ALA A 121 -12.94 -5.59 -4.45
C ALA A 121 -11.51 -5.02 -4.30
N LEU A 122 -11.06 -4.79 -3.07
CA LEU A 122 -9.68 -4.37 -2.80
C LEU A 122 -8.68 -5.48 -3.08
N THR A 123 -8.93 -6.69 -2.55
CA THR A 123 -8.11 -7.89 -2.78
C THR A 123 -7.96 -8.16 -4.27
N TRP A 124 -9.07 -8.09 -5.01
CA TRP A 124 -9.10 -8.28 -6.45
C TRP A 124 -8.33 -7.18 -7.20
N TRP A 125 -8.52 -5.91 -6.82
CA TRP A 125 -7.79 -4.79 -7.42
C TRP A 125 -6.28 -4.93 -7.25
N GLN A 126 -5.82 -5.34 -6.05
CA GLN A 126 -4.41 -5.61 -5.78
C GLN A 126 -3.88 -6.78 -6.61
N ALA A 127 -4.64 -7.86 -6.75
CA ALA A 127 -4.27 -8.99 -7.59
C ALA A 127 -4.16 -8.59 -9.06
N PHE A 128 -5.10 -7.77 -9.56
CA PHE A 128 -5.04 -7.21 -10.91
C PHE A 128 -3.78 -6.37 -11.14
N LEU A 129 -3.48 -5.41 -10.24
CA LEU A 129 -2.27 -4.59 -10.36
C LEU A 129 -0.99 -5.43 -10.33
N THR A 130 -0.96 -6.47 -9.48
CA THR A 130 0.18 -7.39 -9.39
C THR A 130 0.39 -8.12 -10.70
N GLU A 131 -0.67 -8.69 -11.27
CA GLU A 131 -0.60 -9.41 -12.54
C GLU A 131 -0.25 -8.48 -13.71
N ALA A 132 -0.83 -7.28 -13.76
CA ALA A 132 -0.49 -6.28 -14.76
C ALA A 132 1.01 -5.91 -14.69
N SER A 133 1.55 -5.79 -13.48
CA SER A 133 2.97 -5.51 -13.26
C SER A 133 3.86 -6.68 -13.70
N CYS A 134 3.50 -7.92 -13.34
CA CYS A 134 4.23 -9.13 -13.76
C CYS A 134 4.24 -9.31 -15.28
N HIS A 135 3.23 -8.78 -15.96
CA HIS A 135 3.07 -8.83 -17.40
C HIS A 135 3.55 -7.59 -18.15
N GLU A 136 4.15 -6.63 -17.44
CA GLU A 136 4.67 -5.37 -17.98
C GLU A 136 3.64 -4.69 -18.91
N VAL A 137 2.39 -4.62 -18.46
CA VAL A 137 1.30 -4.01 -19.24
C VAL A 137 1.62 -2.53 -19.49
N PRO A 138 1.65 -2.07 -20.76
CA PRO A 138 1.84 -0.67 -21.07
C PRO A 138 0.73 0.21 -20.48
N ASP A 139 1.07 1.44 -20.10
CA ASP A 139 0.10 2.38 -19.49
C ASP A 139 -1.14 2.61 -20.38
N GLU A 140 -0.95 2.70 -21.69
CA GLU A 140 -2.01 2.84 -22.72
C GLU A 140 -2.96 1.62 -22.82
N ASP A 141 -2.50 0.47 -22.33
CA ASP A 141 -3.23 -0.80 -22.36
C ASP A 141 -3.82 -1.17 -21.00
N MET A 142 -3.47 -0.47 -19.92
CA MET A 142 -3.90 -0.79 -18.56
C MET A 142 -5.44 -0.82 -18.42
N MET A 143 -6.14 0.18 -18.96
CA MET A 143 -7.60 0.22 -18.94
C MET A 143 -8.23 -0.89 -19.80
N LYS A 144 -7.59 -1.28 -20.90
CA LYS A 144 -8.05 -2.39 -21.75
C LYS A 144 -7.87 -3.73 -21.03
N ALA A 145 -6.70 -3.93 -20.43
CA ALA A 145 -6.38 -5.09 -19.62
C ALA A 145 -7.39 -5.25 -18.49
N LEU A 146 -7.71 -4.16 -17.79
CA LEU A 146 -8.74 -4.13 -16.75
C LEU A 146 -10.11 -4.53 -17.29
N TYR A 147 -10.57 -3.88 -18.38
CA TYR A 147 -11.88 -4.15 -18.98
C TYR A 147 -12.09 -5.62 -19.32
N LEU A 148 -11.04 -6.28 -19.83
CA LEU A 148 -11.08 -7.71 -20.15
C LEU A 148 -11.32 -8.59 -18.92
N GLN A 149 -10.99 -8.12 -17.72
CA GLN A 149 -11.24 -8.84 -16.47
C GLN A 149 -12.57 -8.51 -15.80
N LEU A 150 -13.35 -7.56 -16.34
CA LEU A 150 -14.66 -7.18 -15.81
C LEU A 150 -15.78 -7.99 -16.45
N ILE A 151 -16.82 -8.28 -15.68
CA ILE A 151 -18.09 -8.84 -16.16
C ILE A 151 -19.29 -8.11 -15.53
N GLY A 152 -20.47 -8.33 -16.11
CA GLY A 152 -21.74 -7.85 -15.56
C GLY A 152 -21.77 -6.34 -15.31
N GLY A 153 -22.19 -5.94 -14.11
CA GLY A 153 -22.34 -4.52 -13.74
C GLY A 153 -21.06 -3.70 -13.79
N ALA A 154 -19.89 -4.32 -13.52
CA ALA A 154 -18.61 -3.63 -13.57
C ALA A 154 -18.20 -3.28 -15.01
N GLN A 155 -18.41 -4.23 -15.94
CA GLN A 155 -18.17 -4.03 -17.36
C GLN A 155 -19.13 -2.99 -17.95
N ALA A 156 -20.42 -3.06 -17.60
CA ALA A 156 -21.43 -2.09 -18.02
C ALA A 156 -21.11 -0.67 -17.54
N TRP A 157 -20.60 -0.52 -16.31
CA TRP A 157 -20.15 0.77 -15.79
C TRP A 157 -19.00 1.36 -16.60
N MET A 158 -17.99 0.56 -16.96
CA MET A 158 -16.86 1.03 -17.75
C MET A 158 -17.26 1.41 -19.17
N ASN A 159 -18.21 0.67 -19.77
CA ASN A 159 -18.81 1.05 -21.06
C ASN A 159 -19.53 2.41 -20.99
N HIS A 160 -20.33 2.63 -19.95
CA HIS A 160 -20.98 3.92 -19.74
C HIS A 160 -19.97 5.05 -19.52
N LEU A 161 -18.86 4.79 -18.83
CA LEU A 161 -17.78 5.76 -18.66
C LEU A 161 -17.16 6.16 -20.01
N ALA A 162 -16.89 5.20 -20.90
CA ALA A 162 -16.38 5.49 -22.24
C ALA A 162 -17.38 6.30 -23.09
N VAL A 163 -18.65 5.92 -23.08
CA VAL A 163 -19.72 6.68 -23.77
C VAL A 163 -19.81 8.11 -23.24
N ASN A 164 -19.75 8.31 -21.93
CA ASN A 164 -19.77 9.65 -21.33
C ASN A 164 -18.56 10.51 -21.71
N LYS A 165 -17.41 9.88 -21.98
CA LYS A 165 -16.20 10.53 -22.48
C LYS A 165 -16.21 10.70 -24.00
N GLY A 166 -17.26 10.23 -24.69
CA GLY A 166 -17.39 10.30 -26.15
C GLY A 166 -16.38 9.41 -26.88
N THR A 167 -15.91 8.33 -26.24
CA THR A 167 -14.80 7.49 -26.72
C THR A 167 -15.12 6.00 -26.61
N THR A 168 -14.22 5.16 -27.11
CA THR A 168 -14.29 3.71 -26.98
C THR A 168 -13.49 3.23 -25.77
N ILE A 169 -13.67 1.96 -25.35
CA ILE A 169 -12.83 1.38 -24.30
C ILE A 169 -11.34 1.37 -24.70
N ALA A 170 -11.05 1.21 -26.00
CA ALA A 170 -9.67 1.17 -26.49
C ALA A 170 -8.97 2.53 -26.35
N GLU A 171 -9.71 3.63 -26.52
CA GLU A 171 -9.20 5.00 -26.52
C GLU A 171 -9.47 5.73 -25.20
N LEU A 172 -10.02 5.04 -24.19
CA LEU A 172 -10.38 5.64 -22.91
C LEU A 172 -9.17 6.26 -22.20
N HIS A 173 -8.00 5.64 -22.32
CA HIS A 173 -6.75 6.12 -21.74
C HIS A 173 -6.30 7.49 -22.30
N GLU A 174 -6.72 7.85 -23.52
CA GLU A 174 -6.43 9.15 -24.13
C GLU A 174 -7.28 10.28 -23.53
N HIS A 175 -8.43 9.94 -22.94
CA HIS A 175 -9.45 10.88 -22.45
C HIS A 175 -9.56 10.92 -20.93
N LEU A 176 -8.88 9.99 -20.26
CA LEU A 176 -8.93 9.81 -18.82
C LEU A 176 -7.58 9.26 -18.36
N MET A 177 -6.88 10.03 -17.54
CA MET A 177 -5.63 9.59 -16.90
C MET A 177 -5.90 8.40 -15.97
N TRP A 178 -4.90 7.54 -15.79
CA TRP A 178 -5.02 6.36 -14.94
C TRP A 178 -5.41 6.74 -13.51
N GLU A 179 -4.79 7.78 -12.94
CA GLU A 179 -5.04 8.22 -11.56
C GLU A 179 -6.49 8.70 -11.35
N ASP A 180 -7.06 9.41 -12.34
CA ASP A 180 -8.44 9.85 -12.30
C ASP A 180 -9.41 8.67 -12.44
N PHE A 181 -9.07 7.70 -13.30
CA PHE A 181 -9.82 6.46 -13.40
C PHE A 181 -9.81 5.68 -12.09
N GLU A 182 -8.66 5.55 -11.43
CA GLU A 182 -8.52 4.89 -10.13
C GLU A 182 -9.44 5.51 -9.09
N GLN A 183 -9.54 6.84 -9.05
CA GLN A 183 -10.47 7.53 -8.14
C GLN A 183 -11.94 7.20 -8.43
N LEU A 184 -12.33 7.18 -9.70
CA LEU A 184 -13.68 6.80 -10.11
C LEU A 184 -13.98 5.33 -9.75
N TRP A 185 -13.01 4.44 -9.98
CA TRP A 185 -13.08 3.03 -9.62
C TRP A 185 -13.24 2.84 -8.11
N PHE A 186 -12.37 3.45 -7.31
CA PHE A 186 -12.41 3.39 -5.84
C PHE A 186 -13.73 3.92 -5.29
N THR A 187 -14.21 5.05 -5.80
CA THR A 187 -15.52 5.60 -5.41
C THR A 187 -16.65 4.62 -5.74
N ARG A 188 -16.64 4.04 -6.94
CA ARG A 188 -17.75 3.19 -7.41
C ARG A 188 -17.77 1.79 -6.80
N PHE A 189 -16.60 1.17 -6.59
CA PHE A 189 -16.50 -0.24 -6.22
C PHE A 189 -15.85 -0.51 -4.88
N MET A 190 -15.11 0.44 -4.31
CA MET A 190 -14.63 0.31 -2.92
C MET A 190 -15.56 1.04 -1.97
N VAL A 191 -15.76 2.35 -2.13
CA VAL A 191 -16.59 3.15 -1.22
C VAL A 191 -18.04 2.67 -1.23
N ARG A 192 -18.68 2.56 -2.40
CA ARG A 192 -20.09 2.12 -2.44
C ARG A 192 -20.30 0.67 -1.99
N ASN A 193 -19.37 -0.24 -2.24
CA ASN A 193 -19.49 -1.62 -1.77
C ASN A 193 -19.27 -1.73 -0.28
N VAL A 194 -18.29 -1.00 0.26
CA VAL A 194 -18.12 -0.84 1.72
C VAL A 194 -19.38 -0.24 2.32
N VAL A 195 -19.91 0.85 1.78
CA VAL A 195 -21.16 1.47 2.27
C VAL A 195 -22.33 0.49 2.23
N LYS A 196 -22.50 -0.27 1.13
CA LYS A 196 -23.58 -1.27 1.00
C LYS A 196 -23.39 -2.45 1.96
N ALA A 197 -22.16 -2.92 2.17
CA ALA A 197 -21.84 -3.99 3.10
C ALA A 197 -22.06 -3.53 4.54
N THR A 198 -21.54 -2.36 4.90
CA THR A 198 -21.69 -1.76 6.23
C THR A 198 -23.16 -1.44 6.54
N MET A 199 -23.93 -0.94 5.56
CA MET A 199 -25.38 -0.74 5.73
C MET A 199 -26.12 -2.06 5.96
N ASN A 200 -25.72 -3.13 5.27
CA ASN A 200 -26.25 -4.47 5.53
C ASN A 200 -25.85 -4.99 6.93
N GLU A 201 -24.65 -4.66 7.40
CA GLU A 201 -24.23 -4.95 8.78
C GLU A 201 -25.09 -4.20 9.81
N VAL A 202 -25.43 -2.92 9.55
CA VAL A 202 -26.37 -2.14 10.38
C VAL A 202 -27.74 -2.80 10.43
N TYR A 203 -28.28 -3.24 9.28
CA TYR A 203 -29.58 -3.92 9.23
C TYR A 203 -29.56 -5.27 9.94
N THR A 204 -28.56 -6.11 9.71
CA THR A 204 -28.45 -7.42 10.38
C THR A 204 -28.25 -7.30 11.89
N CYS A 205 -27.65 -6.20 12.37
CA CYS A 205 -27.53 -5.89 13.80
C CYS A 205 -28.91 -5.81 14.50
N SER A 206 -29.98 -5.52 13.75
CA SER A 206 -31.35 -5.37 14.24
C SER A 206 -32.22 -6.64 14.20
N GLN A 207 -31.81 -7.68 13.45
CA GLN A 207 -32.68 -8.81 13.11
C GLN A 207 -32.53 -10.06 14.00
N GLY A 208 -31.76 -9.99 15.10
CA GLY A 208 -31.54 -11.16 15.97
C GLY A 208 -31.38 -10.84 17.46
N SER A 209 -31.37 -11.89 18.29
CA SER A 209 -31.10 -11.87 19.74
C SER A 209 -29.63 -11.62 20.07
N MET A 210 -28.95 -10.80 19.28
CA MET A 210 -27.53 -10.53 19.43
C MET A 210 -27.25 -9.94 20.82
N PRO A 211 -26.32 -10.52 21.59
CA PRO A 211 -25.91 -9.98 22.88
C PRO A 211 -25.48 -8.51 22.76
N THR A 212 -25.75 -7.72 23.79
CA THR A 212 -25.45 -6.29 23.82
C THR A 212 -23.97 -5.99 23.57
N ARG A 213 -23.07 -6.85 24.08
CA ARG A 213 -21.62 -6.76 23.88
C ARG A 213 -21.20 -6.95 22.42
N ASP A 214 -21.73 -7.97 21.75
CA ASP A 214 -21.41 -8.22 20.34
C ASP A 214 -21.93 -7.07 19.46
N ARG A 215 -23.08 -6.51 19.85
CA ARG A 215 -23.67 -5.35 19.20
C ARG A 215 -22.80 -4.10 19.33
N THR A 216 -22.24 -3.79 20.50
CA THR A 216 -21.36 -2.62 20.67
C THR A 216 -20.08 -2.76 19.85
N ILE A 217 -19.48 -3.96 19.80
CA ILE A 217 -18.31 -4.26 18.96
C ILE A 217 -18.63 -4.06 17.47
N LYS A 218 -19.77 -4.58 17.02
CA LYS A 218 -20.19 -4.45 15.62
C LYS A 218 -20.43 -2.98 15.24
N TRP A 219 -21.08 -2.22 16.12
CA TRP A 219 -21.28 -0.78 15.92
C TRP A 219 -19.97 0.01 15.94
N GLN A 220 -19.03 -0.33 16.82
CA GLN A 220 -17.68 0.25 16.80
C GLN A 220 -17.02 0.05 15.44
N LYS A 221 -17.04 -1.19 14.90
CA LYS A 221 -16.49 -1.50 13.57
C LYS A 221 -17.16 -0.69 12.46
N ILE A 222 -18.49 -0.56 12.50
CA ILE A 222 -19.29 0.21 11.53
C ILE A 222 -18.86 1.69 11.54
N VAL A 223 -18.79 2.34 12.71
CA VAL A 223 -18.47 3.77 12.78
C VAL A 223 -17.00 4.09 12.50
N THR A 224 -16.11 3.11 12.62
CA THR A 224 -14.69 3.26 12.27
C THR A 224 -14.37 2.82 10.85
N THR A 225 -15.37 2.37 10.06
CA THR A 225 -15.14 1.88 8.70
C THR A 225 -14.75 3.04 7.77
N PRO A 226 -13.54 3.05 7.18
CA PRO A 226 -13.12 4.11 6.26
C PRO A 226 -14.05 4.21 5.05
N GLY A 227 -14.43 5.43 4.66
CA GLY A 227 -15.33 5.68 3.52
C GLY A 227 -16.82 5.45 3.81
N PHE A 228 -17.18 4.95 5.00
CA PHE A 228 -18.56 4.91 5.48
C PHE A 228 -18.80 6.00 6.52
N GLU A 229 -19.27 7.16 6.09
CA GLU A 229 -19.59 8.27 7.00
C GLU A 229 -21.10 8.45 7.15
N LEU A 230 -21.66 7.82 8.18
CA LEU A 230 -22.94 8.27 8.72
C LEU A 230 -22.72 9.50 9.59
N ARG A 231 -23.52 10.55 9.41
CA ARG A 231 -23.55 11.68 10.35
C ARG A 231 -23.82 11.16 11.76
N PHE A 232 -23.20 11.75 12.79
CA PHE A 232 -23.39 11.34 14.18
C PHE A 232 -24.87 11.26 14.58
N THR A 233 -25.69 12.22 14.13
CA THR A 233 -27.16 12.20 14.34
C THR A 233 -27.80 10.90 13.85
N ASN A 234 -27.36 10.39 12.70
CA ASN A 234 -27.88 9.18 12.10
C ASN A 234 -27.32 7.95 12.81
N GLN A 235 -26.03 7.93 13.15
CA GLN A 235 -25.42 6.85 13.92
C GLN A 235 -26.14 6.65 15.26
N ARG A 236 -26.39 7.74 15.97
CA ARG A 236 -27.09 7.76 17.27
C ARG A 236 -28.51 7.25 17.14
N PHE A 237 -29.29 7.82 16.23
CA PHE A 237 -30.67 7.39 15.98
C PHE A 237 -30.76 5.91 15.60
N GLU A 238 -29.88 5.45 14.71
CA GLU A 238 -29.85 4.06 14.24
C GLU A 238 -29.47 3.09 15.37
N PHE A 239 -28.50 3.45 16.20
CA PHE A 239 -28.10 2.66 17.36
C PHE A 239 -29.21 2.55 18.41
N PHE A 240 -29.85 3.67 18.78
CA PHE A 240 -30.92 3.69 19.77
C PHE A 240 -32.15 2.94 19.27
N SER A 241 -32.63 3.23 18.06
CA SER A 241 -33.80 2.56 17.47
C SER A 241 -33.66 1.04 17.40
N ARG A 242 -32.44 0.53 17.27
CA ARG A 242 -32.14 -0.92 17.17
C ARG A 242 -31.74 -1.54 18.50
N SER A 243 -31.54 -0.75 19.54
CA SER A 243 -31.18 -1.22 20.87
C SER A 243 -32.39 -1.81 21.61
N CYS A 244 -32.15 -2.89 22.38
CA CYS A 244 -33.20 -3.49 23.19
C CYS A 244 -33.70 -2.51 24.25
N ALA A 245 -34.93 -2.72 24.74
CA ALA A 245 -35.57 -1.80 25.69
C ALA A 245 -34.73 -1.59 26.97
N GLY A 246 -34.14 -2.66 27.51
CA GLY A 246 -33.30 -2.58 28.71
C GLY A 246 -32.05 -1.72 28.50
N LEU A 247 -31.35 -1.89 27.37
CA LEU A 247 -30.18 -1.07 27.05
C LEU A 247 -30.57 0.39 26.83
N ARG A 248 -31.62 0.67 26.06
CA ARG A 248 -32.10 2.04 25.85
C ARG A 248 -32.43 2.72 27.18
N LEU A 249 -33.10 2.03 28.09
CA LEU A 249 -33.44 2.56 29.41
C LEU A 249 -32.18 2.89 30.22
N ALA A 250 -31.19 2.00 30.23
CA ALA A 250 -29.93 2.20 30.95
C ALA A 250 -29.05 3.31 30.37
N LEU A 251 -29.14 3.54 29.05
CA LEU A 251 -28.48 4.64 28.35
C LEU A 251 -29.17 5.99 28.54
N GLY A 252 -30.44 6.01 28.93
CA GLY A 252 -31.18 7.26 29.12
C GLY A 252 -31.54 7.94 27.78
N ASN A 253 -31.55 9.27 27.77
CA ASN A 253 -31.97 10.03 26.60
C ASN A 253 -30.87 10.02 25.52
N GLU A 254 -31.25 9.71 24.27
CA GLU A 254 -30.31 9.71 23.15
C GLU A 254 -29.66 11.09 22.93
N TYR A 255 -30.36 12.18 23.26
CA TYR A 255 -29.85 13.53 23.01
C TYR A 255 -28.75 13.98 24.00
N ASP A 256 -28.52 13.23 25.08
CA ASP A 256 -27.50 13.56 26.09
C ASP A 256 -26.07 13.31 25.59
N TYR A 257 -25.92 12.61 24.46
CA TYR A 257 -24.62 12.24 23.89
C TYR A 257 -24.18 13.18 22.77
N THR A 258 -22.91 13.60 22.84
CA THR A 258 -22.26 14.47 21.84
C THR A 258 -21.34 13.72 20.86
N SER A 259 -21.05 12.45 21.11
CA SER A 259 -20.26 11.58 20.23
C SER A 259 -20.72 10.13 20.32
N PHE A 260 -20.42 9.33 19.28
CA PHE A 260 -20.75 7.90 19.30
C PHE A 260 -19.88 7.14 20.31
N GLN A 261 -18.65 7.60 20.53
CA GLN A 261 -17.77 7.03 21.55
C GLN A 261 -18.38 7.12 22.95
N ALA A 262 -18.99 8.26 23.30
CA ALA A 262 -19.65 8.41 24.60
C ALA A 262 -20.81 7.42 24.79
N ILE A 263 -21.53 7.08 23.71
CA ILE A 263 -22.58 6.05 23.73
C ILE A 263 -21.97 4.67 23.99
N LEU A 264 -20.89 4.33 23.29
CA LEU A 264 -20.20 3.05 23.45
C LEU A 264 -19.59 2.90 24.85
N ASP A 265 -18.96 3.94 25.38
CA ASP A 265 -18.38 3.95 26.74
C ASP A 265 -19.46 3.71 27.79
N ARG A 266 -20.61 4.38 27.67
CA ARG A 266 -21.73 4.17 28.58
C ARG A 266 -22.34 2.77 28.44
N ALA A 267 -22.49 2.26 27.22
CA ALA A 267 -23.00 0.92 26.98
C ALA A 267 -22.08 -0.15 27.60
N ASN A 268 -20.75 0.03 27.49
CA ASN A 268 -19.76 -0.86 28.10
C ASN A 268 -19.82 -0.82 29.63
N LEU A 269 -20.03 0.34 30.25
CA LEU A 269 -20.25 0.45 31.70
C LEU A 269 -21.50 -0.32 32.16
N VAL A 270 -22.59 -0.23 31.40
CA VAL A 270 -23.82 -0.99 31.68
C VAL A 270 -23.56 -2.49 31.61
N ILE A 271 -22.85 -2.96 30.57
CA ILE A 271 -22.47 -4.37 30.41
C ILE A 271 -21.62 -4.84 31.59
N GLN A 272 -20.58 -4.09 31.97
CA GLN A 272 -19.72 -4.46 33.11
C GLN A 272 -20.49 -4.54 34.43
N THR A 273 -21.46 -3.65 34.63
CA THR A 273 -22.29 -3.66 35.84
C THR A 273 -23.20 -4.88 35.89
N ASP A 274 -23.79 -5.26 34.76
CA ASP A 274 -24.66 -6.44 34.64
C ASP A 274 -23.85 -7.75 34.83
N ASP A 275 -22.68 -7.84 34.20
CA ASP A 275 -21.76 -8.97 34.37
C ASP A 275 -21.36 -9.15 35.85
N LYS A 276 -21.04 -8.05 36.55
CA LYS A 276 -20.70 -8.08 37.98
C LYS A 276 -21.89 -8.57 38.83
N ALA A 277 -23.09 -8.05 38.58
CA ALA A 277 -24.29 -8.46 39.31
C ALA A 277 -24.65 -9.94 39.06
N ALA A 278 -24.40 -10.45 37.86
CA ALA A 278 -24.59 -11.86 37.52
C ALA A 278 -23.59 -12.77 38.28
N ILE A 279 -22.32 -12.37 38.35
CA ILE A 279 -21.28 -13.09 39.09
C ILE A 279 -21.59 -13.12 40.60
N GLU A 280 -22.01 -12.01 41.19
CA GLU A 280 -22.40 -11.94 42.62
C GLU A 280 -23.60 -12.84 42.93
N LYS A 281 -24.61 -12.87 42.06
CA LYS A 281 -25.78 -13.75 42.21
C LYS A 281 -25.42 -15.24 42.09
N GLN A 282 -24.45 -15.59 41.26
CA GLN A 282 -23.96 -16.98 41.15
C GLN A 282 -23.07 -17.38 42.32
N SER A 283 -22.40 -16.42 42.95
CA SER A 283 -21.51 -16.63 44.10
C SER A 283 -22.26 -16.78 45.43
N HIS A 284 -23.52 -16.32 45.49
CA HIS A 284 -24.41 -16.47 46.66
C HIS A 284 -25.76 -17.11 46.30
N PRO A 285 -25.82 -18.44 46.05
CA PRO A 285 -27.07 -19.11 45.68
C PRO A 285 -28.05 -19.31 46.85
N ASN A 286 -27.56 -19.30 48.10
CA ASN A 286 -28.32 -19.70 49.29
C ASN A 286 -28.40 -18.58 50.33
N ASP A 287 -29.29 -17.63 50.09
CA ASP A 287 -29.97 -16.91 51.19
C ASP A 287 -31.49 -16.92 50.96
N ARG A 288 -32.00 -18.07 50.51
CA ARG A 288 -33.41 -18.41 50.63
C ARG A 288 -33.57 -19.68 51.47
N HIS A 289 -34.26 -19.48 52.59
CA HIS A 289 -34.80 -20.44 53.56
C HIS A 289 -33.85 -21.06 54.59
N ILE A 290 -33.93 -20.54 55.82
CA ILE A 290 -34.16 -21.39 56.99
C ILE A 290 -35.43 -20.88 57.71
N THR A 291 -36.23 -21.86 58.10
CA THR A 291 -37.63 -21.84 58.49
C THR A 291 -37.72 -22.21 59.98
N ILE A 292 -38.27 -21.28 60.79
CA ILE A 292 -39.16 -21.45 61.98
C ILE A 292 -38.51 -22.09 63.27
N PRO A 293 -39.11 -21.95 64.48
CA PRO A 293 -40.43 -22.47 64.88
C PRO A 293 -41.46 -21.40 65.34
#